data_AF-A0A9E4JK77-F1
#
_entry.id   AF-A0A9E4JK77-F1
#
_cell.length_a   1.000
_cell.length_b   1.000
_cell.length_c   1.000
_cell.angle_alpha   90.00
_cell.angle_beta   90.00
_cell.angle_gamma   90.00
#
_symmetry.space_group_name_H-M   'P 1'
#
loop_
_entity.id
_entity.type
_entity.pdbx_description
1 polymer ?
#
loop_
_entity_poly.entity_id
_entity_poly.type
_entity_poly.pdbx_seq_one_letter_code
_entity_poly.pdbx_strand_id
1 'polypeptide(L)'
;MTPKERLAPIEALAEQGRIDEALAQIEALVKELPELVDAHNDLAVLYHAKGRYEEANEAIGRALKLDPRNLGVQRNNVAIQIARGRPGEAARALEPVLVGNPRDAEALVLAGDIATVTGRLEDAVAFYQAALSVDPQLSGAVRDKLSAAQRQHASAPPRA
;
A
#
# COMPACT_ATOMS: atom_id res chain seq x y z
N MET A 1 -12.51 -13.69 23.19
CA MET A 1 -12.12 -12.97 21.97
C MET A 1 -10.63 -12.76 22.02
N THR A 2 -9.87 -13.29 21.06
CA THR A 2 -8.43 -13.07 20.94
C THR A 2 -8.15 -11.62 20.52
N PRO A 3 -6.95 -11.06 20.79
CA PRO A 3 -6.57 -9.73 20.32
C PRO A 3 -6.87 -9.50 18.83
N LYS A 4 -6.62 -10.51 17.99
CA LYS A 4 -6.85 -10.46 16.54
C LYS A 4 -8.33 -10.47 16.16
N GLU A 5 -9.16 -11.22 16.89
CA GLU A 5 -10.62 -11.21 16.68
C GLU A 5 -11.28 -9.85 16.96
N ARG A 6 -10.57 -8.92 17.61
CA ARG A 6 -11.03 -7.55 17.84
C ARG A 6 -10.93 -6.65 16.61
N LEU A 7 -10.20 -7.08 15.58
CA LEU A 7 -10.05 -6.33 14.32
C LEU A 7 -11.23 -6.56 13.38
N ALA A 8 -11.76 -7.79 13.33
CA ALA A 8 -12.88 -8.15 12.45
C ALA A 8 -14.07 -7.17 12.43
N PRO A 9 -14.61 -6.67 13.58
CA PRO A 9 -15.69 -5.69 13.53
C PRO A 9 -15.24 -4.32 12.98
N ILE A 10 -13.97 -3.95 13.18
CA ILE A 10 -13.39 -2.70 12.67
C ILE A 10 -13.19 -2.79 11.15
N GLU A 11 -12.64 -3.90 10.67
CA GLU A 11 -12.47 -4.22 9.26
C GLU A 11 -13.83 -4.20 8.55
N ALA A 12 -14.85 -4.83 9.14
CA ALA A 12 -16.21 -4.84 8.59
C ALA A 12 -16.82 -3.42 8.50
N LEU A 13 -16.54 -2.53 9.46
CA LEU A 13 -16.94 -1.12 9.35
C LEU A 13 -16.23 -0.42 8.19
N ALA A 14 -14.94 -0.70 8.00
CA ALA A 14 -14.15 -0.13 6.92
C ALA A 14 -14.69 -0.58 5.54
N GLU A 15 -15.02 -1.86 5.39
CA GLU A 15 -15.62 -2.43 4.18
C GLU A 15 -17.01 -1.83 3.87
N GLN A 16 -17.76 -1.46 4.90
CA GLN A 16 -19.04 -0.74 4.77
C GLN A 16 -18.88 0.75 4.43
N GLY A 17 -17.64 1.25 4.32
CA GLY A 17 -17.35 2.66 4.09
C GLY A 17 -17.54 3.54 5.34
N ARG A 18 -17.78 2.95 6.51
CA ARG A 18 -17.94 3.64 7.80
C ARG A 18 -16.58 3.95 8.42
N ILE A 19 -15.74 4.64 7.64
CA ILE A 19 -14.31 4.84 7.93
C ILE A 19 -14.08 5.60 9.23
N ASP A 20 -14.91 6.59 9.57
CA ASP A 20 -14.74 7.36 10.82
C ASP A 20 -15.03 6.51 12.06
N GLU A 21 -16.00 5.60 11.98
CA GLU A 21 -16.31 4.67 13.08
C GLU A 21 -15.23 3.60 13.23
N ALA A 22 -14.72 3.08 12.12
CA ALA A 22 -13.57 2.19 12.12
C ALA A 22 -12.35 2.86 12.76
N LEU A 23 -12.06 4.11 12.38
CA LEU A 23 -10.98 4.92 12.96
C LEU A 23 -11.12 5.08 14.47
N ALA A 24 -12.29 5.49 14.96
CA ALA A 24 -12.51 5.65 16.38
C ALA A 24 -12.26 4.35 17.17
N GLN A 25 -12.69 3.20 16.62
CA GLN A 25 -12.49 1.90 17.27
C GLN A 25 -11.03 1.44 17.21
N ILE A 26 -10.34 1.62 16.08
CA ILE A 26 -8.94 1.20 15.96
C ILE A 26 -8.01 2.09 16.80
N GLU A 27 -8.30 3.39 16.91
CA GLU A 27 -7.57 4.33 17.79
C GLU A 27 -7.72 3.95 19.27
N ALA A 28 -8.90 3.45 19.67
CA ALA A 28 -9.10 2.90 21.01
C ALA A 28 -8.34 1.57 21.20
N LEU A 29 -8.37 0.69 20.19
CA LEU A 29 -7.72 -0.61 20.23
C LEU A 29 -6.20 -0.50 20.35
N VAL A 30 -5.55 0.41 19.60
CA VAL A 30 -4.09 0.60 19.70
C VAL A 30 -3.67 1.20 21.04
N LYS A 31 -4.54 1.91 21.75
CA LYS A 31 -4.26 2.40 23.11
C LYS A 31 -4.32 1.27 24.13
N GLU A 32 -5.24 0.34 23.96
CA GLU A 32 -5.39 -0.83 24.84
C GLU A 32 -4.34 -1.90 24.56
N LEU A 33 -4.05 -2.15 23.29
CA LEU A 33 -3.14 -3.17 22.80
C LEU A 33 -2.01 -2.53 21.96
N PRO A 34 -1.07 -1.80 22.60
CA PRO A 34 -0.06 -1.01 21.90
C PRO A 34 0.97 -1.83 21.12
N GLU A 35 1.04 -3.14 21.34
CA GLU A 35 1.96 -4.07 20.67
C GLU A 35 1.28 -4.94 19.59
N LEU A 36 -0.02 -4.73 19.33
CA LEU A 36 -0.72 -5.47 18.29
C LEU A 36 -0.36 -4.89 16.90
N VAL A 37 0.53 -5.58 16.19
CA VAL A 37 1.04 -5.19 14.85
C VAL A 37 -0.11 -4.88 13.89
N ASP A 38 -1.05 -5.82 13.76
CA ASP A 38 -2.19 -5.73 12.83
C ASP A 38 -3.04 -4.48 13.13
N ALA A 39 -3.20 -4.08 14.41
CA ALA A 39 -3.97 -2.88 14.75
C ALA A 39 -3.30 -1.57 14.32
N HIS A 40 -1.98 -1.46 14.46
CA HIS A 40 -1.24 -0.31 13.95
C HIS A 40 -1.22 -0.27 12.42
N ASN A 41 -1.17 -1.44 11.78
CA ASN A 41 -1.27 -1.55 10.33
C ASN A 41 -2.63 -1.06 9.81
N ASP A 42 -3.73 -1.53 10.41
CA ASP A 42 -5.08 -1.17 9.98
C ASP A 42 -5.38 0.31 10.27
N LEU A 43 -4.87 0.84 11.39
CA LEU A 43 -4.91 2.27 11.68
C LEU A 43 -4.21 3.07 10.56
N ALA A 44 -3.04 2.62 10.12
CA ALA A 44 -2.32 3.29 9.03
C ALA A 44 -3.11 3.25 7.71
N VAL A 45 -3.71 2.12 7.37
CA VAL A 45 -4.55 1.95 6.17
C VAL A 45 -5.77 2.87 6.22
N LEU A 46 -6.43 2.96 7.37
CA LEU A 46 -7.59 3.83 7.54
C LEU A 46 -7.23 5.32 7.47
N TYR A 47 -6.11 5.74 8.06
CA TYR A 47 -5.61 7.10 7.90
C TYR A 47 -5.23 7.42 6.45
N HIS A 48 -4.57 6.48 5.76
CA HIS A 48 -4.26 6.61 4.34
C HIS A 48 -5.54 6.79 3.51
N ALA A 49 -6.58 6.00 3.77
CA ALA A 49 -7.87 6.12 3.08
C ALA A 49 -8.57 7.48 3.31
N LYS A 50 -8.31 8.14 4.44
CA LYS A 50 -8.79 9.50 4.76
C LYS A 50 -7.90 10.63 4.22
N GLY A 51 -6.76 10.31 3.59
CA GLY A 51 -5.78 11.32 3.17
C GLY A 51 -4.95 11.91 4.31
N ARG A 52 -4.99 11.30 5.50
CA ARG A 52 -4.23 11.68 6.70
C ARG A 52 -2.86 11.02 6.68
N TYR A 53 -2.02 11.43 5.73
CA TYR A 53 -0.82 10.67 5.38
C TYR A 53 0.29 10.72 6.44
N GLU A 54 0.40 11.81 7.17
CA GLU A 54 1.34 11.95 8.29
C GLU A 54 1.00 10.98 9.41
N GLU A 55 -0.27 10.89 9.82
CA GLU A 55 -0.70 9.95 10.84
C GLU A 55 -0.63 8.49 10.36
N ALA A 56 -0.90 8.24 9.07
CA ALA A 56 -0.67 6.94 8.45
C ALA A 56 0.80 6.52 8.55
N ASN A 57 1.73 7.45 8.30
CA ASN A 57 3.17 7.21 8.40
C ASN A 57 3.61 6.92 9.84
N GLU A 58 3.04 7.60 10.83
CA GLU A 58 3.33 7.30 12.24
C GLU A 58 2.84 5.91 12.63
N ALA A 59 1.59 5.55 12.28
CA ALA A 59 1.00 4.26 12.59
C ALA A 59 1.74 3.10 11.89
N ILE A 60 2.05 3.23 10.59
CA ILE A 60 2.80 2.18 9.88
C ILE A 60 4.23 2.06 10.41
N GLY A 61 4.84 3.16 10.85
CA GLY A 61 6.13 3.16 11.52
C GLY A 61 6.11 2.41 12.86
N ARG A 62 4.98 2.43 13.59
CA ARG A 62 4.79 1.59 14.79
C ARG A 62 4.66 0.12 14.43
N ALA A 63 3.86 -0.22 13.42
CA ALA A 63 3.71 -1.60 12.95
C ALA A 63 5.06 -2.20 12.50
N LEU A 64 5.86 -1.47 11.70
CA LEU A 64 7.18 -1.90 11.25
C LEU A 64 8.19 -2.06 12.39
N LYS A 65 8.10 -1.26 13.45
CA LYS A 65 8.97 -1.41 14.64
C LYS A 65 8.66 -2.69 15.41
N LEU A 66 7.38 -3.08 15.45
CA LEU A 66 6.92 -4.28 16.15
C LEU A 66 7.22 -5.55 15.34
N ASP A 67 6.97 -5.52 14.03
CA ASP A 67 7.33 -6.60 13.11
C ASP A 67 7.91 -6.05 11.79
N PRO A 68 9.24 -5.93 11.68
CA PRO A 68 9.88 -5.39 10.49
C PRO A 68 9.86 -6.35 9.30
N ARG A 69 9.45 -7.62 9.47
CA ARG A 69 9.45 -8.64 8.41
C ARG A 69 8.05 -8.95 7.88
N ASN A 70 7.01 -8.34 8.45
CA ASN A 70 5.64 -8.50 7.97
C ASN A 70 5.49 -7.86 6.57
N LEU A 71 5.30 -8.72 5.56
CA LEU A 71 5.21 -8.29 4.17
C LEU A 71 4.02 -7.35 3.91
N GLY A 72 2.87 -7.59 4.55
CA GLY A 72 1.70 -6.72 4.42
C GLY A 72 1.99 -5.31 4.93
N VAL A 73 2.63 -5.22 6.09
CA VAL A 73 3.06 -3.94 6.68
C VAL A 73 4.09 -3.22 5.80
N GLN A 74 5.07 -3.96 5.25
CA GLN A 74 6.06 -3.40 4.34
C GLN A 74 5.41 -2.83 3.07
N ARG A 75 4.48 -3.56 2.44
CA ARG A 75 3.74 -3.10 1.26
C ARG A 75 2.88 -1.87 1.57
N ASN A 76 2.19 -1.85 2.70
CA ASN A 76 1.39 -0.70 3.13
C ASN A 76 2.27 0.54 3.39
N ASN A 77 3.46 0.37 3.97
CA ASN A 77 4.42 1.47 4.10
C ASN A 77 4.82 2.04 2.73
N VAL A 78 5.09 1.20 1.74
CA VAL A 78 5.40 1.65 0.37
C VAL A 78 4.25 2.47 -0.20
N ALA A 79 3.01 1.98 -0.09
CA ALA A 79 1.83 2.71 -0.56
C ALA A 79 1.68 4.08 0.12
N ILE A 80 1.89 4.15 1.44
CA ILE A 80 1.85 5.40 2.20
C ILE A 80 2.96 6.37 1.74
N GLN A 81 4.19 5.90 1.51
CA GLN A 81 5.26 6.79 1.01
C GLN A 81 4.97 7.32 -0.40
N ILE A 82 4.32 6.54 -1.26
CA ILE A 82 3.86 7.02 -2.57
C ILE A 82 2.83 8.15 -2.38
N ALA A 83 1.81 7.95 -1.55
CA ALA A 83 0.76 8.93 -1.28
C ALA A 83 1.29 10.22 -0.66
N ARG A 84 2.38 10.14 0.13
CA ARG A 84 3.10 11.29 0.69
C ARG A 84 3.98 12.05 -0.30
N GLY A 85 4.03 11.62 -1.57
CA GLY A 85 4.92 12.21 -2.56
C GLY A 85 6.41 11.94 -2.26
N ARG A 86 6.72 10.81 -1.60
CA ARG A 86 8.08 10.38 -1.25
C ARG A 86 8.47 9.12 -2.05
N PRO A 87 8.45 9.13 -3.39
CA PRO A 87 8.67 7.93 -4.21
C PRO A 87 10.07 7.33 -4.05
N GLY A 88 11.07 8.12 -3.67
CA GLY A 88 12.41 7.61 -3.35
C GLY A 88 12.45 6.75 -2.08
N GLU A 89 11.66 7.10 -1.05
CA GLU A 89 11.51 6.28 0.15
C GLU A 89 10.68 5.03 -0.13
N ALA A 90 9.61 5.17 -0.93
CA ALA A 90 8.82 4.05 -1.39
C ALA A 90 9.69 3.01 -2.13
N ALA A 91 10.57 3.44 -3.03
CA ALA A 91 11.46 2.55 -3.77
C ALA A 91 12.43 1.79 -2.86
N ARG A 92 13.04 2.47 -1.88
CA ARG A 92 13.95 1.83 -0.90
C ARG A 92 13.22 0.82 -0.01
N ALA A 93 11.98 1.12 0.37
CA ALA A 93 11.16 0.22 1.17
C ALA A 93 10.67 -1.00 0.36
N LEU A 94 10.45 -0.85 -0.94
CA LEU A 94 9.97 -1.90 -1.82
C LEU A 94 11.07 -2.87 -2.26
N GLU A 95 12.31 -2.40 -2.41
CA GLU A 95 13.47 -3.21 -2.81
C GLU A 95 13.60 -4.53 -2.03
N PRO A 96 13.63 -4.56 -0.69
CA PRO A 96 13.76 -5.81 0.05
C PRO A 96 12.56 -6.76 -0.14
N VAL A 97 11.36 -6.23 -0.39
CA VAL A 97 10.16 -7.05 -0.67
C VAL A 97 10.35 -7.82 -1.97
N LEU A 98 10.75 -7.13 -3.04
CA LEU A 98 10.96 -7.73 -4.36
C LEU A 98 12.22 -8.60 -4.43
N VAL A 99 13.26 -8.30 -3.67
CA VAL A 99 14.43 -9.19 -3.54
C VAL A 99 14.05 -10.50 -2.85
N GLY A 100 13.25 -10.43 -1.78
CA GLY A 100 12.78 -11.62 -1.06
C GLY A 100 11.75 -12.43 -1.84
N ASN A 101 10.88 -11.76 -2.59
CA ASN A 101 9.89 -12.38 -3.47
C ASN A 101 9.72 -11.59 -4.78
N PRO A 102 10.47 -11.95 -5.84
CA PRO A 102 10.38 -11.28 -7.13
C PRO A 102 9.03 -11.44 -7.85
N ARG A 103 8.21 -12.41 -7.41
CA ARG A 103 6.88 -12.70 -7.96
C ARG A 103 5.77 -12.31 -7.00
N ASP A 104 6.02 -11.32 -6.14
CA ASP A 104 4.98 -10.70 -5.33
C ASP A 104 4.12 -9.76 -6.20
N ALA A 105 2.92 -10.20 -6.54
CA ALA A 105 2.05 -9.48 -7.47
C ALA A 105 1.68 -8.07 -6.96
N GLU A 106 1.43 -7.92 -5.66
CA GLU A 106 1.12 -6.62 -5.05
C GLU A 106 2.35 -5.70 -5.01
N ALA A 107 3.53 -6.24 -4.69
CA ALA A 107 4.77 -5.49 -4.73
C ALA A 107 5.11 -5.00 -6.16
N LEU A 108 4.82 -5.81 -7.18
CA LEU A 108 4.96 -5.42 -8.58
C LEU A 108 3.98 -4.29 -8.95
N VAL A 109 2.74 -4.31 -8.44
CA VAL A 109 1.82 -3.17 -8.61
C VAL A 109 2.41 -1.90 -7.98
N LEU A 110 2.97 -1.99 -6.77
CA LEU A 110 3.60 -0.85 -6.11
C LEU A 110 4.83 -0.32 -6.88
N ALA A 111 5.61 -1.21 -7.51
CA ALA A 111 6.71 -0.79 -8.39
C ALA A 111 6.19 0.01 -9.60
N GLY A 112 5.07 -0.44 -10.19
CA GLY A 112 4.39 0.29 -11.25
C GLY A 112 3.86 1.65 -10.79
N ASP A 113 3.32 1.73 -9.58
CA ASP A 113 2.84 2.99 -8.99
C ASP A 113 3.99 3.97 -8.77
N ILE A 114 5.13 3.52 -8.23
CA ILE A 114 6.35 4.32 -8.08
C ILE A 114 6.84 4.81 -9.44
N ALA A 115 6.88 3.94 -10.44
CA ALA A 115 7.30 4.28 -11.79
C ALA A 115 6.37 5.33 -12.43
N THR A 116 5.06 5.20 -12.22
CA THR A 116 4.06 6.16 -12.69
C THR A 116 4.27 7.54 -12.08
N VAL A 117 4.37 7.65 -10.75
CA VAL A 117 4.54 8.96 -10.07
C VAL A 117 5.90 9.60 -10.35
N THR A 118 6.87 8.84 -10.84
CA THR A 118 8.20 9.35 -11.24
C THR A 118 8.34 9.55 -12.75
N GLY A 119 7.26 9.39 -13.52
CA GLY A 119 7.23 9.60 -14.97
C GLY A 119 7.97 8.54 -15.79
N ARG A 120 8.35 7.41 -15.19
CA ARG A 120 8.95 6.26 -15.88
C ARG A 120 7.84 5.35 -16.39
N LEU A 121 7.10 5.84 -17.38
CA LEU A 121 5.86 5.19 -17.83
C LEU A 121 6.11 3.84 -18.52
N GLU A 122 7.24 3.69 -19.21
CA GLU A 122 7.67 2.39 -19.78
C GLU A 122 7.84 1.33 -18.69
N ASP A 123 8.57 1.65 -17.62
CA ASP A 123 8.76 0.78 -16.46
C ASP A 123 7.42 0.46 -15.80
N ALA A 124 6.53 1.47 -15.66
CA ALA A 124 5.22 1.28 -15.05
C ALA A 124 4.39 0.24 -15.81
N VAL A 125 4.35 0.33 -17.14
CA VAL A 125 3.69 -0.64 -18.01
C VAL A 125 4.26 -2.04 -17.79
N ALA A 126 5.58 -2.18 -17.77
CA ALA A 126 6.24 -3.47 -17.57
C ALA A 126 5.90 -4.09 -16.20
N PHE A 127 5.92 -3.29 -15.12
CA PHE A 127 5.60 -3.78 -13.78
C PHE A 127 4.13 -4.19 -13.64
N TYR A 128 3.17 -3.40 -14.16
CA TYR A 128 1.76 -3.78 -14.12
C TYR A 128 1.47 -5.03 -14.95
N GLN A 129 2.12 -5.19 -16.11
CA GLN A 129 2.02 -6.42 -16.90
C GLN A 129 2.59 -7.64 -16.16
N ALA A 130 3.75 -7.47 -15.50
CA ALA A 130 4.34 -8.52 -14.68
C ALA A 130 3.41 -8.92 -13.52
N ALA A 131 2.83 -7.95 -12.82
CA ALA A 131 1.86 -8.20 -11.76
C ALA A 131 0.65 -9.02 -12.26
N LEU A 132 0.03 -8.60 -13.36
CA LEU A 132 -1.11 -9.31 -13.97
C LEU A 132 -0.75 -10.68 -14.54
N SER A 133 0.52 -10.89 -14.90
CA SER A 133 1.01 -12.21 -15.34
C SER A 133 1.22 -13.17 -14.17
N VAL A 134 1.59 -12.65 -12.99
CA VAL A 134 1.70 -13.42 -11.76
C VAL A 134 0.32 -13.77 -11.21
N ASP A 135 -0.56 -12.77 -11.11
CA ASP A 135 -1.93 -12.94 -10.67
C ASP A 135 -2.91 -12.26 -11.65
N PRO A 136 -3.48 -13.04 -12.59
CA PRO A 136 -4.47 -12.52 -13.53
C PRO A 136 -5.78 -12.05 -12.89
N GLN A 137 -6.04 -12.41 -11.63
CA GLN A 137 -7.25 -12.01 -10.88
C GLN A 137 -7.07 -10.70 -10.11
N LEU A 138 -5.88 -10.08 -10.16
CA LEU A 138 -5.67 -8.74 -9.63
C LEU A 138 -6.74 -7.77 -10.15
N SER A 139 -7.14 -6.85 -9.26
CA SER A 139 -8.34 -6.02 -9.41
C SER A 139 -8.39 -5.26 -10.75
N GLY A 140 -9.61 -4.93 -11.21
CA GLY A 140 -9.82 -4.08 -12.40
C GLY A 140 -8.98 -2.80 -12.37
N ALA A 141 -8.74 -2.25 -11.18
CA ALA A 141 -7.90 -1.08 -10.96
C ALA A 141 -6.46 -1.25 -11.50
N VAL A 142 -5.85 -2.45 -11.45
CA VAL A 142 -4.51 -2.68 -12.01
C VAL A 142 -4.52 -2.61 -13.55
N ARG A 143 -5.58 -3.13 -14.18
CA ARG A 143 -5.75 -2.99 -15.65
C ARG A 143 -6.00 -1.55 -16.06
N ASP A 144 -6.72 -0.79 -15.24
CA ASP A 144 -6.96 0.64 -15.46
C ASP A 144 -5.66 1.43 -15.34
N LYS A 145 -4.84 1.15 -14.31
CA LYS A 145 -3.49 1.72 -14.15
C LYS A 145 -2.58 1.42 -15.34
N LEU A 146 -2.54 0.17 -15.79
CA LEU A 146 -1.79 -0.24 -16.99
C LEU A 146 -2.25 0.55 -18.22
N SER A 147 -3.55 0.60 -18.46
CA SER A 147 -4.14 1.30 -19.61
C SER A 147 -3.90 2.82 -19.54
N ALA A 148 -3.89 3.41 -18.34
CA ALA A 148 -3.52 4.81 -18.13
C ALA A 148 -2.04 5.06 -18.45
N ALA A 149 -1.14 4.22 -17.92
CA ALA A 149 0.30 4.33 -18.17
C ALA A 149 0.64 4.19 -19.67
N GLN A 150 0.00 3.26 -20.38
CA GLN A 150 0.17 3.08 -21.83
C GLN A 150 -0.25 4.33 -22.63
N ARG A 151 -1.42 4.91 -22.29
CA ARG A 151 -1.90 6.13 -22.96
C ARG A 151 -0.97 7.30 -22.72
N GLN A 152 -0.54 7.49 -21.47
CA GLN A 152 0.39 8.57 -21.12
C GLN A 152 1.73 8.39 -21.84
N HIS A 153 2.25 7.17 -21.90
CA HIS A 153 3.49 6.86 -22.59
C HIS A 153 3.40 7.15 -24.10
N ALA A 154 2.31 6.72 -24.76
CA ALA A 154 2.09 6.98 -26.18
C ALA A 154 1.90 8.47 -26.52
N SER A 155 1.42 9.27 -25.56
CA SER A 155 1.27 10.71 -25.71
C SER A 155 2.53 11.52 -25.38
N ALA A 156 3.56 10.88 -24.82
CA ALA A 156 4.79 11.57 -24.46
C ALA A 156 5.62 11.87 -25.72
N PRO A 157 6.13 13.11 -25.87
CA PRO A 157 7.04 13.40 -26.97
C PRO A 157 8.31 12.53 -26.83
N PRO A 158 8.90 12.08 -27.96
CA PRO A 158 10.14 11.32 -27.91
C PRO A 158 11.22 12.10 -27.15
N ARG A 159 11.94 11.42 -26.26
CA ARG A 159 13.07 12.03 -25.53
C ARG A 159 14.11 12.49 -26.56
N ALA A 160 14.41 13.80 -26.53
CA ALA A 160 15.41 14.44 -27.39
C ALA A 160 16.83 13.95 -27.08
#